data_AF-A0A6P5S7Y6-F1
#
_entry.id   AF-A0A6P5S7Y6-F1
#
_cell.length_a   1.000
_cell.length_b   1.000
_cell.length_c   1.000
_cell.angle_alpha   90.00
_cell.angle_beta   90.00
_cell.angle_gamma   90.00
#
_symmetry.space_group_name_H-M   'P 1'
#
loop_
_entity.id
_entity.type
_entity.pdbx_description
1 polymer ?
#
loop_
_entity_poly.entity_id
_entity_poly.type
_entity_poly.pdbx_seq_one_letter_code
_entity_poly.pdbx_strand_id
1 'polypeptide(L)'
;MGKPCRSKISEYSLAHVQTAESECLDFPEVCTVSVALIAVGALIIYHAYSSNKTEKTNQLRIERFLEDYIGQKPSRYSYADIKRITNQFKDKLGQGAYGTVFKGKLSSELLVAVKILNNSNENNGEDFTC
;
A
#
# COMPACT_ATOMS: atom_id res chain seq x y z
N MET A 1 -65.27 -11.78 -40.36
CA MET A 1 -64.51 -10.54 -40.04
C MET A 1 -64.48 -10.39 -38.53
N GLY A 2 -63.32 -10.06 -37.95
CA GLY A 2 -63.15 -9.78 -36.51
C GLY A 2 -62.40 -10.88 -35.75
N LYS A 3 -61.13 -10.64 -35.43
CA LYS A 3 -60.25 -11.56 -34.66
C LYS A 3 -60.56 -11.53 -33.15
N PRO A 4 -60.21 -12.59 -32.39
CA PRO A 4 -60.27 -12.59 -30.94
C PRO A 4 -59.23 -11.64 -30.33
N CYS A 5 -59.64 -10.92 -29.28
CA CYS A 5 -58.76 -10.10 -28.45
C CYS A 5 -57.61 -10.93 -27.88
N ARG A 6 -56.39 -10.54 -28.24
CA ARG A 6 -55.13 -11.02 -27.68
C ARG A 6 -54.67 -10.01 -26.64
N SER A 7 -54.80 -10.31 -25.36
CA SER A 7 -54.05 -9.61 -24.31
C SER A 7 -53.15 -10.63 -23.62
N LYS A 8 -51.85 -10.45 -23.86
CA LYS A 8 -50.77 -11.30 -23.37
C LYS A 8 -50.71 -11.28 -21.84
N ILE A 9 -50.76 -12.47 -21.27
CA ILE A 9 -50.14 -12.80 -20.00
C ILE A 9 -48.62 -12.75 -20.24
N SER A 10 -47.93 -11.67 -19.85
CA SER A 10 -46.49 -11.63 -19.53
C SER A 10 -46.05 -10.17 -19.44
N GLU A 11 -46.18 -9.56 -18.27
CA GLU A 11 -45.35 -8.38 -17.90
C GLU A 11 -45.33 -8.15 -16.38
N TYR A 12 -45.70 -9.16 -15.58
CA TYR A 12 -45.71 -9.09 -14.11
C TYR A 12 -44.32 -9.28 -13.46
N SER A 13 -43.22 -9.17 -14.23
CA SER A 13 -41.87 -9.29 -13.67
C SER A 13 -40.91 -8.34 -14.37
N LEU A 14 -40.97 -7.07 -14.00
CA LEU A 14 -39.89 -6.10 -14.25
C LEU A 14 -39.95 -4.89 -13.31
N ALA A 15 -40.50 -5.08 -12.10
CA ALA A 15 -40.60 -4.01 -11.08
C ALA A 15 -39.35 -3.86 -10.19
N HIS A 16 -38.18 -4.40 -10.56
CA HIS A 16 -37.02 -4.40 -9.65
C HIS A 16 -35.68 -3.93 -10.22
N VAL A 17 -35.62 -3.43 -11.46
CA VAL A 17 -34.39 -2.81 -11.98
C VAL A 17 -34.74 -1.56 -12.76
N GLN A 18 -35.38 -0.58 -12.10
CA GLN A 18 -35.36 0.79 -12.58
C GLN A 18 -34.19 1.48 -11.87
N THR A 19 -33.04 1.42 -12.51
CA THR A 19 -31.96 2.40 -12.38
C THR A 19 -32.60 3.78 -12.31
N ALA A 20 -32.37 4.53 -11.23
CA ALA A 20 -32.95 5.85 -11.03
C ALA A 20 -32.43 6.81 -12.12
N GLU A 21 -33.20 6.91 -13.20
CA GLU A 21 -33.04 7.95 -14.22
C GLU A 21 -33.29 9.30 -13.54
N SER A 22 -32.25 10.11 -13.53
CA SER A 22 -32.24 11.44 -12.93
C SER A 22 -32.89 12.39 -13.94
N GLU A 23 -34.17 12.67 -13.80
CA GLU A 23 -34.81 13.72 -14.61
C GLU A 23 -34.40 15.10 -14.08
N CYS A 24 -33.65 15.79 -14.93
CA CYS A 24 -33.06 17.10 -14.74
C CYS A 24 -34.12 18.19 -14.46
N LEU A 25 -33.93 18.95 -13.38
CA LEU A 25 -34.51 20.30 -13.25
C LEU A 25 -33.38 21.33 -13.18
N ASP A 26 -33.48 22.27 -14.11
CA ASP A 26 -32.51 23.29 -14.50
C ASP A 26 -32.15 24.27 -13.36
N PHE A 27 -30.97 24.07 -12.76
CA PHE A 27 -30.14 25.16 -12.23
C PHE A 27 -28.77 25.01 -12.91
N PRO A 28 -28.54 25.71 -14.04
CA PRO A 28 -27.53 25.29 -15.01
C PRO A 28 -26.09 25.45 -14.50
N GLU A 29 -25.85 26.30 -13.50
CA GLU A 29 -24.52 26.46 -12.87
C GLU A 29 -24.42 25.90 -11.44
N VAL A 30 -25.52 25.75 -10.71
CA VAL A 30 -25.48 25.37 -9.27
C VAL A 30 -25.51 23.85 -9.08
N CYS A 31 -26.23 23.11 -9.94
CA CYS A 31 -26.33 21.65 -9.83
C CYS A 31 -25.06 20.93 -10.30
N THR A 32 -24.32 21.51 -11.25
CA THR A 32 -23.03 20.96 -11.69
C THR A 32 -21.96 21.15 -10.61
N VAL A 33 -21.95 22.30 -9.94
CA VAL A 33 -21.05 22.60 -8.82
C VAL A 33 -21.31 21.66 -7.63
N SER A 34 -22.57 21.42 -7.27
CA SER A 34 -22.89 20.55 -6.12
C SER A 34 -22.53 19.08 -6.36
N VAL A 35 -22.82 18.54 -7.55
CA VAL A 35 -22.43 17.17 -7.93
C VAL A 35 -20.90 17.03 -8.00
N ALA A 36 -20.20 18.04 -8.54
CA ALA A 36 -18.74 18.05 -8.57
C ALA A 36 -18.14 18.05 -7.15
N LEU A 37 -18.68 18.85 -6.22
CA LEU A 37 -18.22 18.86 -4.83
C LEU A 37 -18.43 17.53 -4.11
N ILE A 38 -19.58 16.88 -4.34
CA ILE A 38 -19.86 15.55 -3.76
C ILE A 38 -18.91 14.51 -4.34
N ALA A 39 -18.67 14.52 -5.66
CA ALA A 39 -17.74 13.60 -6.31
C ALA A 39 -16.29 13.81 -5.81
N VAL A 40 -15.84 15.06 -5.72
CA VAL A 40 -14.51 15.40 -5.18
C VAL A 40 -14.41 15.00 -3.71
N GLY A 41 -15.42 15.28 -2.89
CA GLY A 41 -15.48 14.86 -1.50
C GLY A 41 -15.41 13.34 -1.35
N ALA A 42 -16.17 12.60 -2.16
CA ALA A 42 -16.13 11.14 -2.18
C ALA A 42 -14.76 10.60 -2.61
N LEU A 43 -14.10 11.22 -3.60
CA LEU A 43 -12.74 10.86 -4.00
C LEU A 43 -11.73 11.14 -2.88
N ILE A 44 -11.82 12.28 -2.21
CA ILE A 44 -10.96 12.61 -1.06
C ILE A 44 -11.16 11.60 0.07
N ILE A 45 -12.41 11.27 0.41
CA ILE A 45 -12.74 10.27 1.43
C ILE A 45 -12.23 8.88 1.01
N TYR A 46 -12.40 8.50 -0.25
CA TYR A 46 -11.89 7.24 -0.79
C TYR A 46 -10.37 7.17 -0.72
N HIS A 47 -9.67 8.23 -1.14
CA HIS A 47 -8.21 8.32 -1.05
C HIS A 47 -7.73 8.32 0.40
N ALA A 48 -8.38 9.06 1.31
CA ALA A 48 -8.05 9.07 2.73
C ALA A 48 -8.25 7.69 3.37
N TYR A 49 -9.37 7.02 3.06
CA TYR A 49 -9.62 5.64 3.48
C TYR A 49 -8.57 4.67 2.93
N SER A 50 -8.18 4.84 1.65
CA SER A 50 -7.17 4.03 0.98
C SER A 50 -5.77 4.25 1.56
N SER A 51 -5.35 5.50 1.76
CA SER A 51 -4.06 5.87 2.37
C SER A 51 -3.94 5.32 3.79
N ASN A 52 -5.00 5.41 4.61
CA ASN A 52 -5.02 4.86 5.96
C ASN A 52 -4.88 3.32 5.94
N LYS A 53 -5.53 2.64 4.97
CA LYS A 53 -5.38 1.19 4.80
C LYS A 53 -3.95 0.81 4.41
N THR A 54 -3.31 1.59 3.53
CA THR A 54 -1.90 1.39 3.16
C THR A 54 -0.97 1.59 4.36
N GLU A 55 -1.15 2.64 5.16
CA GLU A 55 -0.33 2.86 6.36
C GLU A 55 -0.48 1.73 7.37
N LYS A 56 -1.70 1.32 7.72
CA LYS A 56 -1.93 0.18 8.62
C LYS A 56 -1.26 -1.09 8.10
N THR A 57 -1.32 -1.32 6.79
CA THR A 57 -0.67 -2.48 6.17
C THR A 57 0.85 -2.42 6.31
N ASN A 58 1.46 -1.25 6.14
CA ASN A 58 2.91 -1.07 6.35
C ASN A 58 3.30 -1.26 7.82
N GLN A 59 2.52 -0.71 8.76
CA GLN A 59 2.75 -0.90 10.19
C GLN A 59 2.70 -2.39 10.57
N LEU A 60 1.67 -3.12 10.11
CA LEU A 60 1.55 -4.56 10.34
C LEU A 60 2.73 -5.35 9.73
N ARG A 61 3.25 -4.92 8.58
CA ARG A 61 4.42 -5.56 7.96
C ARG A 61 5.69 -5.35 8.79
N ILE A 62 5.88 -4.14 9.32
CA ILE A 62 7.01 -3.81 10.20
C ILE A 62 6.89 -4.59 11.51
N GLU A 63 5.69 -4.63 12.10
CA GLU A 63 5.42 -5.34 13.35
C GLU A 63 5.72 -6.83 13.23
N ARG A 64 5.18 -7.51 12.20
CA ARG A 64 5.46 -8.93 11.95
C ARG A 64 6.95 -9.20 11.73
N PHE A 65 7.63 -8.29 11.03
CA PHE A 65 9.07 -8.40 10.86
C PHE A 65 9.82 -8.25 12.19
N LEU A 66 9.42 -7.31 13.05
CA LEU A 66 10.02 -7.12 14.37
C LEU A 66 9.73 -8.32 15.29
N GLU A 67 8.54 -8.91 15.24
CA GLU A 67 8.21 -10.14 15.96
C GLU A 67 9.12 -11.29 15.52
N ASP A 68 9.27 -11.51 14.21
CA ASP A 68 10.19 -12.52 13.66
C ASP A 68 11.64 -12.24 14.07
N TYR A 69 12.04 -10.97 14.07
CA TYR A 69 13.38 -10.52 14.46
C TYR A 69 13.68 -10.77 15.96
N ILE A 70 12.71 -10.51 16.84
CA ILE A 70 12.81 -10.80 18.28
C ILE A 70 12.85 -12.32 18.50
N GLY A 71 12.04 -13.09 17.78
CA GLY A 71 12.00 -14.55 17.86
C GLY A 71 13.28 -15.24 17.39
N GLN A 72 13.97 -14.67 16.39
CA GLN A 72 15.19 -15.26 15.81
C GLN A 72 16.49 -14.93 16.58
N LYS A 73 16.42 -14.12 17.64
CA LYS A 73 17.56 -13.50 18.35
C LYS A 73 18.43 -12.65 17.39
N PRO A 74 18.54 -11.34 17.60
CA PRO A 74 19.02 -10.35 16.61
C PRO A 74 20.51 -10.40 16.25
N SER A 75 21.23 -11.47 16.58
CA SER A 75 22.69 -11.43 16.64
C SER A 75 23.40 -11.68 15.31
N ARG A 76 22.84 -12.42 14.34
CA ARG A 76 23.66 -12.87 13.18
C ARG A 76 22.91 -12.93 11.85
N TYR A 77 22.90 -11.81 11.13
CA TYR A 77 22.77 -11.87 9.67
C TYR A 77 24.09 -12.32 9.07
N SER A 78 24.07 -13.34 8.21
CA SER A 78 25.27 -13.70 7.44
C SER A 78 25.64 -12.55 6.50
N TYR A 79 26.94 -12.41 6.18
CA TYR A 79 27.38 -11.49 5.13
C TYR A 79 26.64 -11.74 3.80
N ALA A 80 26.29 -12.99 3.50
CA ALA A 80 25.48 -13.34 2.34
C ALA A 80 24.07 -12.73 2.41
N ASP A 81 23.43 -12.73 3.58
CA ASP A 81 22.14 -12.10 3.78
C ASP A 81 22.23 -10.59 3.65
N ILE A 82 23.24 -9.97 4.26
CA ILE A 82 23.49 -8.52 4.14
C ILE A 82 23.73 -8.12 2.68
N LYS A 83 24.51 -8.90 1.93
CA LYS A 83 24.75 -8.68 0.50
C LYS A 83 23.47 -8.83 -0.31
N ARG A 84 22.60 -9.80 0.03
CA ARG A 84 21.29 -9.99 -0.61
C ARG A 84 20.35 -8.81 -0.33
N ILE A 85 20.25 -8.40 0.94
CA ILE A 85 19.38 -7.30 1.39
C ILE A 85 19.79 -5.99 0.72
N THR A 86 21.10 -5.69 0.64
CA THR A 86 21.63 -4.44 0.07
C THR A 86 21.78 -4.45 -1.45
N ASN A 87 21.26 -5.49 -2.13
CA ASN A 87 21.45 -5.67 -3.57
C ASN A 87 22.93 -5.50 -3.99
N GLN A 88 23.82 -6.22 -3.30
CA GLN A 88 25.27 -6.16 -3.48
C GLN A 88 25.88 -4.78 -3.20
N PHE A 89 25.37 -4.07 -2.19
CA PHE A 89 25.84 -2.74 -1.77
C PHE A 89 25.76 -1.66 -2.87
N LYS A 90 24.80 -1.80 -3.79
CA LYS A 90 24.68 -0.91 -4.96
C LYS A 90 24.27 0.52 -4.60
N ASP A 91 23.32 0.64 -3.68
CA ASP A 91 22.64 1.90 -3.37
C ASP A 91 23.19 2.50 -2.07
N LYS A 92 24.26 3.29 -2.17
CA LYS A 92 24.83 4.02 -1.02
C LYS A 92 23.96 5.21 -0.64
N LEU A 93 23.54 5.27 0.62
CA LEU A 93 22.75 6.37 1.19
C LEU A 93 23.61 7.43 1.87
N GLY A 94 24.77 7.04 2.42
CA GLY A 94 25.68 7.99 3.07
C GLY A 94 26.94 7.32 3.61
N GLN A 95 27.94 8.13 3.96
CA GLN A 95 29.17 7.69 4.62
C GLN A 95 29.55 8.70 5.70
N GLY A 96 30.00 8.19 6.84
CA GLY A 96 30.52 8.99 7.94
C GLY A 96 31.73 8.32 8.59
N ALA A 97 32.22 8.91 9.67
CA ALA A 97 33.42 8.43 10.38
C ALA A 97 33.33 6.95 10.79
N TYR A 98 32.13 6.49 11.16
CA TYR A 98 31.90 5.14 11.67
C TYR A 98 31.61 4.10 10.59
N GLY A 99 31.43 4.51 9.32
CA GLY A 99 31.12 3.56 8.25
C GLY A 99 30.19 4.07 7.16
N THR A 100 29.64 3.14 6.39
CA THR A 100 28.83 3.42 5.19
C THR A 100 27.43 2.87 5.34
N VAL A 101 26.43 3.67 4.98
CA VAL A 101 25.01 3.29 5.00
C VAL A 101 24.57 2.96 3.58
N PHE A 102 23.96 1.79 3.41
CA PHE A 102 23.40 1.32 2.15
C PHE A 102 21.88 1.14 2.27
N LYS A 103 21.18 1.32 1.16
CA LYS A 103 19.78 0.96 1.04
C LYS A 103 19.68 -0.56 1.00
N GLY A 104 18.77 -1.11 1.78
CA GLY A 104 18.44 -2.52 1.82
C GLY A 104 16.95 -2.76 1.58
N LYS A 105 16.63 -4.00 1.22
CA LYS A 105 15.28 -4.47 1.01
C LYS A 105 15.14 -5.86 1.63
N LEU A 106 14.28 -5.96 2.63
CA LEU A 106 14.13 -7.19 3.41
C LEU A 106 12.96 -8.05 2.90
N SER A 107 11.91 -7.39 2.42
CA SER A 107 10.81 -7.98 1.67
C SER A 107 10.46 -7.09 0.47
N SER A 108 9.59 -7.53 -0.43
CA SER A 108 9.15 -6.76 -1.61
C SER A 108 8.71 -5.33 -1.29
N GLU A 109 8.28 -5.07 -0.05
CA GLU A 109 7.65 -3.82 0.38
C GLU A 109 8.32 -3.18 1.61
N LEU A 110 9.26 -3.88 2.29
CA LEU A 110 10.00 -3.32 3.43
C LEU A 110 11.41 -2.88 3.03
N LEU A 111 11.61 -1.56 2.98
CA LEU A 111 12.91 -0.93 2.77
C LEU A 111 13.60 -0.68 4.11
N VAL A 112 14.91 -0.90 4.16
CA VAL A 112 15.74 -0.71 5.35
C VAL A 112 17.02 0.04 5.01
N ALA A 113 17.68 0.60 6.01
CA ALA A 113 19.04 1.13 5.88
C ALA A 113 20.01 0.20 6.62
N VAL A 114 21.04 -0.27 5.91
CA VAL A 114 22.07 -1.14 6.46
C VAL A 114 23.33 -0.32 6.67
N LYS A 115 23.73 -0.10 7.92
CA LYS A 115 24.98 0.58 8.26
C LYS A 115 26.08 -0.45 8.45
N ILE A 116 27.09 -0.40 7.58
CA ILE A 116 28.30 -1.20 7.68
C ILE A 116 29.33 -0.35 8.39
N LEU A 117 29.80 -0.83 9.54
CA LEU A 117 30.86 -0.14 10.27
C LEU A 117 32.20 -0.34 9.55
N ASN A 118 33.01 0.71 9.48
CA ASN A 118 34.39 0.55 9.05
C ASN A 118 35.10 -0.29 10.12
N ASN A 119 35.59 -1.46 9.73
CA ASN A 119 36.49 -2.23 10.57
C ASN A 119 37.81 -1.42 10.64
N SER A 120 38.11 -0.87 11.82
CA SER A 120 39.33 -0.11 12.09
C SER A 120 40.40 -0.96 12.77
N ASN A 121 40.32 -2.29 12.68
CA ASN A 121 41.24 -3.20 13.32
C ASN A 121 41.90 -4.15 12.31
N GLU A 122 43.10 -3.76 11.88
CA GLU A 122 44.19 -4.64 11.43
C GLU A 122 44.66 -5.62 12.54
N ASN A 123 43.83 -5.90 13.55
CA ASN A 123 44.08 -6.88 14.59
C ASN A 123 42.76 -7.38 15.21
N ASN A 124 42.46 -8.65 14.93
CA ASN A 124 41.54 -9.51 15.67
C ASN A 124 40.06 -9.07 15.76
N GLY A 125 39.25 -9.60 14.84
CA GLY A 125 38.40 -10.76 15.16
C GLY A 125 37.52 -10.76 16.43
N GLU A 126 37.07 -9.62 16.94
CA GLU A 126 36.05 -9.60 18.00
C GLU A 126 34.65 -9.38 17.41
N ASP A 127 33.92 -10.50 17.45
CA ASP A 127 32.48 -10.69 17.31
C ASP A 127 31.70 -9.48 17.86
N PHE A 128 30.95 -8.80 16.99
CA PHE A 128 29.92 -7.85 17.44
C PHE A 128 28.82 -8.67 18.13
N THR A 129 29.04 -8.96 19.41
CA THR A 129 28.07 -9.62 20.27
C THR A 129 27.17 -8.54 20.84
N CYS A 130 25.91 -8.49 20.39
CA CYS A 130 24.81 -7.87 21.11
C CYS A 130 24.38 -8.76 22.28
#